data_AF-A0A972PYZ3-F1
#
_entry.id   AF-A0A972PYZ3-F1
#
_cell.length_a   1.000
_cell.length_b   1.000
_cell.length_c   1.000
_cell.angle_alpha   90.00
_cell.angle_beta   90.00
_cell.angle_gamma   90.00
#
_symmetry.space_group_name_H-M   'P 1'
#
loop_
_entity.id
_entity.type
_entity.pdbx_description
1 polymer ?
#
loop_
_entity_poly.entity_id
_entity_poly.type
_entity_poly.pdbx_seq_one_letter_code
_entity_poly.pdbx_strand_id
1 'polypeptide(L)'
;MTYPLSSDVSSGQPTAYQHYNNLRSDALYLGQPAADSVSLGAFLQRYADNIKLEYLDTDRLRVPFVTTRPPTIMIQGAMCQATANVDLPSNSFSGVAATWYVFAKRTPGSSTFTLEVNTSSAETSTTRLIGEVYWDGSHLNPGTIKTYTGGALPSADYDSGWFAVANNQTYTKAHSLGQPPRLVVLLHSSVASPGAANELVQVNVAFDDVSGVNSIIGWEGTNILITTGSNATMGTLLSKRRISAAGYYRIFAWR
;
A
#
# COMPACT_ATOMS: atom_id res chain seq x y z
N MET A 1 -18.69 -1.86 -38.24
CA MET A 1 -19.79 -1.16 -37.56
C MET A 1 -19.43 -1.04 -36.09
N THR A 2 -19.20 0.16 -35.59
CA THR A 2 -19.03 0.40 -34.16
C THR A 2 -20.37 0.17 -33.49
N TYR A 3 -20.45 -0.73 -32.51
CA TYR A 3 -21.69 -0.93 -31.77
C TYR A 3 -22.04 0.39 -31.06
N PRO A 4 -23.27 0.93 -31.20
CA PRO A 4 -23.63 2.18 -30.57
C PRO A 4 -23.53 2.07 -29.05
N LEU A 5 -23.13 3.16 -28.39
CA LEU A 5 -23.13 3.24 -26.93
C LEU A 5 -24.54 2.98 -26.40
N SER A 6 -24.67 2.12 -25.39
CA SER A 6 -25.96 1.74 -24.83
C SER A 6 -26.68 2.94 -24.19
N SER A 7 -27.87 3.24 -24.70
CA SER A 7 -28.78 4.28 -24.19
C SER A 7 -30.17 3.71 -23.97
N ASP A 8 -30.95 4.35 -23.09
CA ASP A 8 -32.33 3.92 -22.84
C ASP A 8 -33.18 4.00 -24.12
N VAL A 9 -34.11 3.06 -24.25
CA VAL A 9 -35.02 2.96 -25.40
C VAL A 9 -36.42 3.38 -24.97
N SER A 10 -37.10 4.16 -25.81
CA SER A 10 -38.45 4.69 -25.57
C SER A 10 -39.56 3.68 -25.93
N SER A 11 -40.75 3.91 -25.38
CA SER A 11 -41.95 3.12 -25.71
C SER A 11 -42.33 3.31 -27.19
N GLY A 12 -42.59 2.21 -27.90
CA GLY A 12 -42.94 2.20 -29.33
C GLY A 12 -41.84 1.68 -30.26
N GLN A 13 -40.64 1.41 -29.74
CA GLN A 13 -39.62 0.66 -30.48
C GLN A 13 -39.98 -0.85 -30.49
N PRO A 14 -39.67 -1.60 -31.57
CA PRO A 14 -40.09 -2.99 -31.75
C PRO A 14 -39.44 -3.99 -30.77
N THR A 15 -38.50 -3.55 -29.94
CA THR A 15 -37.93 -4.31 -28.83
C THR A 15 -38.77 -4.16 -27.57
N ALA A 16 -38.76 -5.18 -26.70
CA ALA A 16 -39.27 -5.08 -25.33
C ALA A 16 -38.45 -4.03 -24.55
N TYR A 17 -38.74 -2.74 -24.75
CA TYR A 17 -37.94 -1.61 -24.30
C TYR A 17 -37.71 -1.63 -22.78
N GLN A 18 -38.73 -2.09 -22.03
CA GLN A 18 -38.63 -2.29 -20.58
C GLN A 18 -37.62 -3.38 -20.22
N HIS A 19 -37.62 -4.52 -20.92
CA HIS A 19 -36.65 -5.59 -20.66
C HIS A 19 -35.22 -5.14 -21.00
N TYR A 20 -35.05 -4.39 -22.09
CA TYR A 20 -33.74 -3.82 -22.43
C TYR A 20 -33.26 -2.84 -21.36
N ASN A 21 -34.08 -1.87 -20.95
CA ASN A 21 -33.72 -0.86 -19.95
C ASN A 21 -33.46 -1.50 -18.58
N ASN A 22 -34.23 -2.52 -18.19
CA ASN A 22 -34.01 -3.27 -16.95
C ASN A 22 -32.65 -4.01 -16.99
N LEU A 23 -32.37 -4.76 -18.05
CA LEU A 23 -31.07 -5.47 -18.20
C LEU A 23 -29.89 -4.49 -18.22
N ARG A 24 -30.06 -3.33 -18.85
CA ARG A 24 -29.05 -2.26 -18.83
C ARG A 24 -28.83 -1.72 -17.42
N SER A 25 -29.91 -1.48 -16.67
CA SER A 25 -29.84 -1.04 -15.27
C SER A 25 -29.16 -2.09 -14.40
N ASP A 26 -29.46 -3.38 -14.62
CA ASP A 26 -28.83 -4.50 -13.91
C ASP A 26 -27.32 -4.54 -14.18
N ALA A 27 -26.90 -4.34 -15.43
CA ALA A 27 -25.47 -4.34 -15.81
C ALA A 27 -24.70 -3.12 -15.27
N LEU A 28 -25.34 -1.95 -15.19
CA LEU A 28 -24.69 -0.72 -14.74
C LEU A 28 -24.71 -0.55 -13.23
N TYR A 29 -25.81 -0.92 -12.58
CA TYR A 29 -26.10 -0.57 -11.18
C TYR A 29 -26.44 -1.78 -10.32
N LEU A 30 -26.25 -3.01 -10.82
CA LEU A 30 -26.54 -4.26 -10.09
C LEU A 30 -28.00 -4.33 -9.60
N GLY A 31 -28.93 -3.84 -10.42
CA GLY A 31 -30.37 -3.87 -10.15
C GLY A 31 -30.87 -2.77 -9.22
N GLN A 32 -30.02 -1.81 -8.84
CA GLN A 32 -30.39 -0.67 -8.01
C GLN A 32 -30.74 0.58 -8.85
N PRO A 33 -31.51 1.53 -8.29
CA PRO A 33 -31.74 2.82 -8.91
C PRO A 33 -30.45 3.62 -9.09
N ALA A 34 -30.30 4.32 -10.22
CA ALA A 34 -29.14 5.18 -10.48
C ALA A 34 -29.01 6.36 -9.49
N ALA A 35 -30.09 6.72 -8.80
CA ALA A 35 -30.06 7.73 -7.72
C ALA A 35 -29.35 7.22 -6.45
N ASP A 36 -29.35 5.90 -6.25
CA ASP A 36 -28.88 5.25 -5.02
C ASP A 36 -27.57 4.47 -5.24
N SER A 37 -27.03 4.45 -6.46
CA SER A 37 -25.87 3.64 -6.81
C SER A 37 -24.99 4.32 -7.87
N VAL A 38 -23.68 4.24 -7.66
CA VAL A 38 -22.70 4.55 -8.71
C VAL A 38 -22.67 3.43 -9.73
N SER A 39 -22.23 3.71 -10.96
CA SER A 39 -22.08 2.65 -11.95
C SER A 39 -20.99 1.67 -11.53
N LEU A 40 -21.16 0.38 -11.84
CA LEU A 40 -20.20 -0.67 -11.58
C LEU A 40 -18.81 -0.33 -12.14
N GLY A 41 -18.78 0.29 -13.33
CA GLY A 41 -17.54 0.77 -13.95
C GLY A 41 -16.84 1.86 -13.12
N ALA A 42 -17.60 2.78 -12.51
CA ALA A 42 -17.04 3.79 -11.61
C ALA A 42 -16.56 3.17 -10.30
N PHE A 43 -17.34 2.25 -9.72
CA PHE A 43 -16.97 1.52 -8.50
C PHE A 43 -15.67 0.73 -8.68
N LEU A 44 -15.55 -0.01 -9.77
CA LEU A 44 -14.38 -0.82 -10.08
C LEU A 44 -13.24 -0.03 -10.74
N GLN A 45 -13.38 1.27 -11.00
CA GLN A 45 -12.43 2.04 -11.82
C GLN A 45 -10.98 1.92 -11.35
N ARG A 46 -10.78 1.79 -10.03
CA ARG A 46 -9.47 1.67 -9.36
C ARG A 46 -9.22 0.28 -8.78
N TYR A 47 -10.08 -0.70 -9.06
CA TYR A 47 -9.94 -2.04 -8.53
C TYR A 47 -8.60 -2.64 -8.94
N ALA A 48 -7.85 -3.10 -7.96
CA ALA A 48 -6.61 -3.84 -8.12
C ALA A 48 -6.51 -4.84 -6.97
N ASP A 49 -6.15 -6.08 -7.25
CA ASP A 49 -5.95 -7.12 -6.26
C ASP A 49 -4.74 -7.99 -6.65
N ASN A 50 -4.02 -8.46 -5.63
CA ASN A 50 -2.81 -9.28 -5.76
C ASN A 50 -1.71 -8.64 -6.64
N ILE A 51 -1.67 -7.32 -6.71
CA ILE A 51 -0.59 -6.56 -7.38
C ILE A 51 0.47 -6.21 -6.34
N LYS A 52 1.69 -6.69 -6.55
CA LYS A 52 2.89 -6.42 -5.75
C LYS A 52 4.07 -6.25 -6.70
N LEU A 53 4.87 -5.21 -6.53
CA LEU A 53 6.13 -5.05 -7.24
C LEU A 53 7.27 -5.73 -6.48
N GLU A 54 8.06 -6.51 -7.20
CA GLU A 54 9.27 -7.18 -6.70
C GLU A 54 10.46 -6.80 -7.58
N TYR A 55 11.62 -6.67 -6.95
CA TYR A 55 12.89 -6.55 -7.68
C TYR A 55 13.18 -7.85 -8.42
N LEU A 56 13.52 -7.76 -9.69
CA LEU A 56 13.90 -8.92 -10.50
C LEU A 56 15.39 -8.90 -10.85
N ASP A 57 15.88 -7.77 -11.35
CA ASP A 57 17.27 -7.57 -11.77
C ASP A 57 17.58 -6.06 -11.84
N THR A 58 18.82 -5.72 -12.20
CA THR A 58 19.44 -4.40 -12.30
C THR A 58 18.46 -3.28 -12.68
N ASP A 59 17.71 -3.47 -13.76
CA ASP A 59 16.73 -2.51 -14.31
C ASP A 59 15.34 -3.15 -14.50
N ARG A 60 15.04 -4.20 -13.74
CA ARG A 60 13.83 -5.01 -13.93
C ARG A 60 13.01 -5.14 -12.66
N LEU A 61 11.71 -4.95 -12.84
CA LEU A 61 10.68 -5.21 -11.85
C LEU A 61 9.77 -6.35 -12.32
N ARG A 62 9.11 -7.01 -11.37
CA ARG A 62 8.14 -8.07 -11.61
C ARG A 62 6.89 -7.84 -10.79
N VAL A 63 5.74 -8.14 -11.37
CA VAL A 63 4.53 -8.50 -10.63
C VAL A 63 4.43 -10.03 -10.64
N PRO A 64 4.59 -10.70 -9.49
CA PRO A 64 4.60 -12.16 -9.43
C PRO A 64 3.20 -12.72 -9.65
N PHE A 65 3.12 -13.83 -10.36
CA PHE A 65 1.89 -14.58 -10.56
C PHE A 65 1.81 -15.76 -9.59
N VAL A 66 0.63 -15.92 -8.98
CA VAL A 66 0.27 -17.08 -8.16
C VAL A 66 -1.07 -17.59 -8.66
N THR A 67 -1.16 -18.88 -8.96
CA THR A 67 -2.38 -19.49 -9.55
C THR A 67 -3.62 -19.34 -8.67
N THR A 68 -3.46 -19.32 -7.35
CA THR A 68 -4.56 -19.12 -6.39
C THR A 68 -4.91 -17.64 -6.15
N ARG A 69 -4.04 -16.71 -6.57
CA ARG A 69 -4.15 -15.27 -6.34
C ARG A 69 -3.58 -14.49 -7.53
N PRO A 70 -4.19 -14.61 -8.72
CA PRO A 70 -3.66 -13.97 -9.92
C PRO A 70 -3.73 -12.43 -9.81
N PRO A 71 -2.69 -11.70 -10.22
CA PRO A 71 -2.72 -10.25 -10.28
C PRO A 71 -3.86 -9.77 -11.18
N THR A 72 -4.77 -8.99 -10.61
CA THR A 72 -6.00 -8.56 -11.29
C THR A 72 -6.16 -7.05 -11.12
N ILE A 73 -6.48 -6.33 -12.19
CA ILE A 73 -6.57 -4.88 -12.17
C ILE A 73 -7.56 -4.35 -13.22
N MET A 74 -8.30 -3.31 -12.85
CA MET A 74 -9.14 -2.54 -13.76
C MET A 74 -8.33 -1.38 -14.34
N ILE A 75 -8.16 -1.37 -15.66
CA ILE A 75 -7.48 -0.29 -16.39
C ILE A 75 -8.50 0.38 -17.30
N GLN A 76 -9.04 1.52 -16.86
CA GLN A 76 -9.98 2.34 -17.64
C GLN A 76 -11.19 1.54 -18.17
N GLY A 77 -11.79 0.73 -17.30
CA GLY A 77 -12.96 -0.12 -17.62
C GLY A 77 -12.62 -1.46 -18.29
N ALA A 78 -11.34 -1.74 -18.57
CA ALA A 78 -10.89 -3.05 -19.01
C ALA A 78 -10.46 -3.90 -17.81
N MET A 79 -11.07 -5.07 -17.67
CA MET A 79 -10.70 -6.08 -16.67
C MET A 79 -9.46 -6.85 -17.16
N CYS A 80 -8.33 -6.64 -16.51
CA CYS A 80 -7.08 -7.31 -16.83
C CYS A 80 -6.71 -8.31 -15.72
N GLN A 81 -6.33 -9.53 -16.10
CA GLN A 81 -5.82 -10.54 -15.19
C GLN A 81 -4.56 -11.19 -15.78
N ALA A 82 -3.51 -11.28 -14.97
CA ALA A 82 -2.27 -11.94 -15.38
C ALA A 82 -2.37 -13.46 -15.22
N THR A 83 -1.89 -14.20 -16.23
CA THR A 83 -1.81 -15.67 -16.25
C THR A 83 -0.38 -16.19 -16.09
N ALA A 84 0.59 -15.28 -15.97
CA ALA A 84 2.00 -15.53 -15.74
C ALA A 84 2.62 -14.29 -15.08
N ASN A 85 3.88 -14.38 -14.63
CA ASN A 85 4.61 -13.23 -14.10
C ASN A 85 4.60 -12.09 -15.13
N VAL A 86 4.30 -10.87 -14.66
CA VAL A 86 4.37 -9.67 -15.51
C VAL A 86 5.70 -9.00 -15.25
N ASP A 87 6.62 -9.17 -16.18
CA ASP A 87 7.96 -8.62 -16.08
C ASP A 87 8.06 -7.29 -16.82
N LEU A 88 8.73 -6.32 -16.21
CA LEU A 88 9.15 -5.12 -16.90
C LEU A 88 10.22 -5.50 -17.94
N PRO A 89 10.09 -5.02 -19.20
CA PRO A 89 11.12 -5.19 -20.20
C PRO A 89 12.46 -4.59 -19.74
N SER A 90 13.58 -5.22 -20.12
CA SER A 90 14.90 -4.63 -19.92
C SER A 90 15.05 -3.30 -20.64
N ASN A 91 15.94 -2.44 -20.15
CA ASN A 91 16.23 -1.10 -20.62
C ASN A 91 15.02 -0.14 -20.56
N SER A 92 14.08 -0.40 -19.65
CA SER A 92 12.93 0.50 -19.43
C SER A 92 13.30 1.75 -18.62
N PHE A 93 14.31 1.65 -17.75
CA PHE A 93 14.90 2.79 -17.04
C PHE A 93 16.03 3.39 -17.87
N SER A 94 16.13 4.72 -17.91
CA SER A 94 17.18 5.41 -18.65
C SER A 94 17.49 6.79 -18.05
N GLY A 95 18.64 7.36 -18.40
CA GLY A 95 19.01 8.70 -17.96
C GLY A 95 19.47 8.78 -16.50
N VAL A 96 19.43 9.99 -15.95
CA VAL A 96 20.00 10.33 -14.63
C VAL A 96 19.17 9.77 -13.48
N ALA A 97 19.78 9.77 -12.29
CA ALA A 97 19.14 9.33 -11.06
C ALA A 97 17.83 10.08 -10.80
N ALA A 98 16.72 9.36 -10.60
CA ALA A 98 15.40 9.93 -10.39
C ALA A 98 14.44 8.90 -9.77
N THR A 99 13.31 9.39 -9.26
CA THR A 99 12.16 8.54 -8.97
C THR A 99 11.42 8.23 -10.26
N TRP A 100 11.15 6.95 -10.48
CA TRP A 100 10.37 6.43 -11.59
C TRP A 100 9.08 5.81 -11.08
N TYR A 101 8.00 6.09 -11.78
CA TYR A 101 6.67 5.59 -11.52
C TYR A 101 6.41 4.36 -12.38
N VAL A 102 5.79 3.34 -11.80
CA VAL A 102 5.53 2.05 -12.45
C VAL A 102 4.05 1.94 -12.76
N PHE A 103 3.73 1.61 -14.00
CA PHE A 103 2.37 1.52 -14.50
C PHE A 103 2.05 0.10 -14.98
N ALA A 104 0.84 -0.35 -14.69
CA ALA A 104 0.20 -1.42 -15.44
C ALA A 104 -0.39 -0.83 -16.73
N LYS A 105 -0.01 -1.40 -17.88
CA LYS A 105 -0.43 -0.95 -19.20
C LYS A 105 -1.28 -2.04 -19.87
N ARG A 106 -2.47 -1.66 -20.32
CA ARG A 106 -3.31 -2.53 -21.15
C ARG A 106 -2.97 -2.37 -22.64
N THR A 107 -3.10 -3.46 -23.38
CA THR A 107 -3.11 -3.46 -24.84
C THR A 107 -4.52 -3.84 -25.33
N PRO A 108 -5.17 -3.05 -26.21
CA PRO A 108 -6.47 -3.41 -26.76
C PRO A 108 -6.46 -4.83 -27.35
N GLY A 109 -7.51 -5.60 -27.06
CA GLY A 109 -7.60 -7.01 -27.47
C GLY A 109 -6.90 -8.00 -26.54
N SER A 110 -6.26 -7.54 -25.46
CA SER A 110 -5.66 -8.40 -24.43
C SER A 110 -6.50 -8.41 -23.16
N SER A 111 -6.62 -9.59 -22.54
CA SER A 111 -7.18 -9.78 -21.19
C SER A 111 -6.12 -9.67 -20.08
N THR A 112 -4.87 -9.37 -20.44
CA THR A 112 -3.77 -9.16 -19.49
C THR A 112 -3.17 -7.75 -19.59
N PHE A 113 -2.16 -7.45 -18.78
CA PHE A 113 -1.44 -6.19 -18.78
C PHE A 113 0.08 -6.40 -18.84
N THR A 114 0.79 -5.35 -19.19
CA THR A 114 2.26 -5.26 -19.20
C THR A 114 2.71 -4.18 -18.22
N LEU A 115 4.01 -4.12 -17.92
CA LEU A 115 4.57 -3.03 -17.12
C LEU A 115 5.23 -1.99 -18.03
N GLU A 116 5.12 -0.72 -17.65
CA GLU A 116 5.94 0.37 -18.17
C GLU A 116 6.31 1.33 -17.05
N VAL A 117 7.31 2.19 -17.30
CA VAL A 117 7.80 3.17 -16.32
C VAL A 117 7.92 4.55 -16.93
N ASN A 118 7.77 5.57 -16.10
CA ASN A 118 7.89 6.98 -16.49
C ASN A 118 8.40 7.83 -15.30
N THR A 119 9.05 8.96 -15.56
CA THR A 119 9.41 9.94 -14.52
C THR A 119 8.23 10.83 -14.10
N SER A 120 7.12 10.78 -14.84
CA SER A 120 5.84 11.39 -14.48
C SER A 120 4.88 10.35 -13.88
N SER A 121 4.13 10.74 -12.86
CA SER A 121 3.08 9.91 -12.23
C SER A 121 1.73 9.97 -12.96
N ALA A 122 1.66 10.67 -14.10
CA ALA A 122 0.41 10.89 -14.81
C ALA A 122 -0.08 9.62 -15.52
N GLU A 123 -1.31 9.22 -15.24
CA GLU A 123 -1.97 8.09 -15.91
C GLU A 123 -2.59 8.49 -17.26
N THR A 124 -2.82 7.49 -18.11
CA THR A 124 -3.43 7.65 -19.44
C THR A 124 -4.68 6.77 -19.60
N SER A 125 -5.27 6.77 -20.79
CA SER A 125 -6.41 5.91 -21.14
C SER A 125 -6.07 4.41 -21.25
N THR A 126 -4.78 4.07 -21.19
CA THR A 126 -4.28 2.69 -21.27
C THR A 126 -3.39 2.29 -20.09
N THR A 127 -3.18 3.18 -19.13
CA THR A 127 -2.24 2.94 -18.02
C THR A 127 -2.87 3.21 -16.68
N ARG A 128 -2.38 2.51 -15.66
CA ARG A 128 -2.75 2.67 -14.26
C ARG A 128 -1.48 2.67 -13.43
N LEU A 129 -1.31 3.68 -12.58
CA LEU A 129 -0.18 3.80 -11.69
C LEU A 129 -0.31 2.73 -10.59
N ILE A 130 0.72 1.90 -10.45
CA ILE A 130 0.74 0.78 -9.49
C ILE A 130 1.90 0.87 -8.50
N GLY A 131 2.84 1.80 -8.67
CA GLY A 131 3.95 1.95 -7.74
C GLY A 131 5.01 2.97 -8.17
N GLU A 132 6.11 2.98 -7.43
CA GLU A 132 7.32 3.78 -7.72
C GLU A 132 8.59 3.03 -7.30
N VAL A 133 9.74 3.47 -7.83
CA VAL A 133 11.08 3.00 -7.47
C VAL A 133 12.10 4.12 -7.75
N TYR A 134 13.20 4.15 -7.02
CA TYR A 134 14.34 5.02 -7.31
C TYR A 134 15.36 4.32 -8.22
N TRP A 135 15.69 4.98 -9.32
CA TRP A 135 16.79 4.63 -10.23
C TRP A 135 17.99 5.52 -9.92
N ASP A 136 19.18 4.93 -9.76
CA ASP A 136 20.39 5.69 -9.41
C ASP A 136 21.22 6.17 -10.62
N GLY A 137 20.77 5.87 -11.84
CA GLY A 137 21.52 6.11 -13.09
C GLY A 137 22.11 4.83 -13.69
N SER A 138 22.15 3.72 -12.96
CA SER A 138 22.69 2.43 -13.43
C SER A 138 21.99 1.19 -12.84
N HIS A 139 21.39 1.30 -11.66
CA HIS A 139 20.65 0.22 -10.99
C HIS A 139 19.39 0.77 -10.29
N LEU A 140 18.40 -0.12 -10.11
CA LEU A 140 17.30 0.11 -9.20
C LEU A 140 17.76 -0.03 -7.76
N ASN A 141 17.28 0.86 -6.88
CA ASN A 141 17.43 0.70 -5.45
C ASN A 141 16.27 -0.16 -4.90
N PRO A 142 16.49 -1.44 -4.55
CA PRO A 142 15.39 -2.34 -4.19
C PRO A 142 14.62 -1.88 -2.94
N GLY A 143 15.28 -1.20 -2.00
CA GLY A 143 14.65 -0.68 -0.78
C GLY A 143 13.68 0.48 -1.00
N THR A 144 13.60 1.00 -2.23
CA THR A 144 12.72 2.12 -2.60
C THR A 144 11.50 1.68 -3.41
N ILE A 145 11.39 0.39 -3.74
CA ILE A 145 10.24 -0.14 -4.48
C ILE A 145 9.00 -0.04 -3.60
N LYS A 146 7.99 0.70 -4.08
CA LYS A 146 6.69 0.83 -3.43
C LYS A 146 5.59 0.39 -4.37
N THR A 147 4.63 -0.36 -3.85
CA THR A 147 3.41 -0.74 -4.57
C THR A 147 2.24 0.04 -3.98
N TYR A 148 1.43 0.68 -4.83
CA TYR A 148 0.32 1.55 -4.43
C TYR A 148 -1.05 0.87 -4.44
N THR A 149 -1.11 -0.40 -4.85
CA THR A 149 -2.37 -1.16 -4.99
C THR A 149 -2.82 -1.86 -3.71
N GLY A 150 -2.06 -1.73 -2.62
CA GLY A 150 -2.64 -1.77 -1.29
C GLY A 150 -3.09 -0.37 -0.94
N GLY A 151 -4.22 -0.21 -0.23
CA GLY A 151 -4.48 1.05 0.46
C GLY A 151 -3.28 1.48 1.30
N ALA A 152 -3.39 2.62 1.99
CA ALA A 152 -2.50 2.91 3.12
C ALA A 152 -2.16 1.63 3.91
N LEU A 153 -0.97 1.56 4.53
CA LEU A 153 -0.58 0.42 5.38
C LEU A 153 -1.84 -0.15 6.04
N PRO A 154 -2.18 -1.44 5.81
CA PRO A 154 -3.43 -1.99 6.31
C PRO A 154 -3.53 -1.67 7.80
N SER A 155 -4.73 -1.57 8.36
CA SER A 155 -4.84 -1.41 9.81
C SER A 155 -3.96 -2.45 10.50
N ALA A 156 -3.19 -2.02 11.48
CA ALA A 156 -2.29 -2.92 12.19
C ALA A 156 -3.09 -4.09 12.77
N ASP A 157 -2.58 -5.31 12.60
CA ASP A 157 -3.17 -6.50 13.20
C ASP A 157 -3.14 -6.43 14.73
N TYR A 158 -2.19 -5.64 15.26
CA TYR A 158 -2.10 -5.30 16.67
C TYR A 158 -1.79 -3.80 16.86
N ASP A 159 -2.51 -3.19 17.79
CA ASP A 159 -2.32 -1.81 18.24
C ASP A 159 -2.36 -1.78 19.77
N SER A 160 -1.28 -1.31 20.39
CA SER A 160 -1.20 -1.29 21.86
C SER A 160 -2.03 -0.18 22.51
N GLY A 161 -2.51 0.79 21.74
CA GLY A 161 -2.86 2.11 22.27
C GLY A 161 -1.65 2.85 22.83
N TRP A 162 -1.85 4.09 23.29
CA TRP A 162 -0.80 4.86 23.95
C TRP A 162 -0.61 4.40 25.41
N PHE A 163 0.64 4.19 25.82
CA PHE A 163 0.98 3.85 27.21
C PHE A 163 2.19 4.64 27.70
N ALA A 164 2.19 4.99 28.98
CA ALA A 164 3.26 5.78 29.59
C ALA A 164 4.58 4.99 29.67
N VAL A 165 5.69 5.67 29.42
CA VAL A 165 7.04 5.10 29.46
C VAL A 165 8.03 6.01 30.17
N ALA A 166 9.05 5.38 30.75
CA ALA A 166 10.19 6.01 31.41
C ALA A 166 11.49 5.30 31.02
N ASN A 167 12.62 5.96 31.25
CA ASN A 167 13.96 5.39 31.06
C ASN A 167 14.21 4.23 32.03
N ASN A 168 15.14 3.35 31.68
CA ASN A 168 15.55 2.18 32.46
C ASN A 168 14.43 1.18 32.80
N GLN A 169 13.49 0.96 31.88
CA GLN A 169 12.34 0.09 32.06
C GLN A 169 12.22 -0.92 30.91
N THR A 170 11.64 -2.08 31.21
CA THR A 170 11.23 -3.07 30.20
C THR A 170 9.71 -3.13 30.10
N TYR A 171 9.18 -3.05 28.90
CA TYR A 171 7.76 -3.15 28.58
C TYR A 171 7.52 -4.35 27.69
N THR A 172 6.62 -5.25 28.14
CA THR A 172 6.20 -6.42 27.37
C THR A 172 4.74 -6.27 26.96
N LYS A 173 4.47 -6.42 25.66
CA LYS A 173 3.12 -6.30 25.08
C LYS A 173 2.77 -7.58 24.33
N ALA A 174 1.81 -8.33 24.85
CA ALA A 174 1.25 -9.49 24.17
C ALA A 174 0.44 -9.03 22.96
N HIS A 175 0.74 -9.57 21.77
CA HIS A 175 0.09 -9.17 20.52
C HIS A 175 -0.91 -10.22 19.98
N SER A 176 -0.91 -11.43 20.54
CA SER A 176 -1.85 -12.52 20.18
C SER A 176 -1.91 -12.86 18.69
N LEU A 177 -0.82 -12.58 17.95
CA LEU A 177 -0.76 -12.84 16.51
C LEU A 177 -0.39 -14.31 16.20
N GLY A 178 -0.13 -15.16 17.19
CA GLY A 178 0.15 -16.60 16.97
C GLY A 178 1.41 -16.91 16.15
N GLN A 179 2.14 -15.88 15.71
CA GLN A 179 3.42 -15.93 15.03
C GLN A 179 4.12 -14.58 15.22
N PRO A 180 5.46 -14.52 15.04
CA PRO A 180 6.16 -13.25 15.09
C PRO A 180 5.65 -12.28 14.02
N PRO A 181 5.32 -11.01 14.37
CA PRO A 181 4.99 -9.99 13.38
C PRO A 181 6.13 -9.80 12.37
N ARG A 182 5.79 -9.48 11.12
CA ARG A 182 6.77 -9.15 10.06
C ARG A 182 7.18 -7.69 10.07
N LEU A 183 6.33 -6.82 10.63
CA LEU A 183 6.60 -5.41 10.81
C LEU A 183 6.12 -4.98 12.18
N VAL A 184 6.96 -4.26 12.91
CA VAL A 184 6.60 -3.57 14.14
C VAL A 184 7.08 -2.13 14.06
N VAL A 185 6.19 -1.19 14.35
CA VAL A 185 6.48 0.24 14.40
C VAL A 185 6.21 0.74 15.81
N LEU A 186 7.21 1.37 16.41
CA LEU A 186 7.12 2.03 17.71
C LEU A 186 7.13 3.54 17.53
N LEU A 187 6.10 4.21 18.03
CA LEU A 187 5.97 5.67 18.00
C LEU A 187 6.08 6.23 19.41
N HIS A 188 6.70 7.41 19.54
CA HIS A 188 6.76 8.20 20.76
C HIS A 188 5.96 9.50 20.63
N SER A 189 5.28 9.86 21.71
CA SER A 189 4.57 11.11 21.93
C SER A 189 4.93 11.70 23.28
N SER A 190 4.97 13.04 23.37
CA SER A 190 5.10 13.76 24.65
C SER A 190 3.78 13.88 25.41
N VAL A 191 2.65 13.54 24.79
CA VAL A 191 1.31 13.60 25.39
C VAL A 191 0.60 12.24 25.31
N ALA A 192 -0.30 11.97 26.26
CA ALA A 192 -0.98 10.68 26.40
C ALA A 192 -1.93 10.36 25.24
N SER A 193 -2.56 11.38 24.66
CA SER A 193 -3.56 11.26 23.60
C SER A 193 -3.29 12.30 22.51
N PRO A 194 -2.26 12.09 21.67
CA PRO A 194 -1.89 13.03 20.63
C PRO A 194 -2.99 13.13 19.57
N GLY A 195 -3.37 14.36 19.23
CA GLY A 195 -4.23 14.70 18.10
C GLY A 195 -3.42 15.08 16.85
N ALA A 196 -4.10 15.58 15.81
CA ALA A 196 -3.50 15.84 14.50
C ALA A 196 -2.33 16.84 14.50
N ALA A 197 -2.28 17.77 15.46
CA ALA A 197 -1.22 18.77 15.57
C ALA A 197 0.00 18.29 16.38
N ASN A 198 -0.08 17.13 17.03
CA ASN A 198 1.01 16.62 17.87
C ASN A 198 2.00 15.81 17.03
N GLU A 199 3.28 16.09 17.20
CA GLU A 199 4.34 15.34 16.53
C GLU A 199 4.52 13.95 17.15
N LEU A 200 4.44 12.93 16.29
CA LEU A 200 4.83 11.57 16.58
C LEU A 200 6.22 11.31 16.03
N VAL A 201 7.09 10.73 16.83
CA VAL A 201 8.45 10.40 16.41
C VAL A 201 8.63 8.89 16.47
N GLN A 202 9.04 8.27 15.36
CA GLN A 202 9.37 6.86 15.35
C GLN A 202 10.61 6.60 16.22
N VAL A 203 10.52 5.58 17.05
CA VAL A 203 11.58 5.16 17.97
C VAL A 203 12.30 3.96 17.37
N ASN A 204 13.56 4.15 17.04
CA ASN A 204 14.42 3.06 16.58
C ASN A 204 15.50 2.72 17.62
N VAL A 205 15.97 3.73 18.36
CA VAL A 205 17.05 3.61 19.34
C VAL A 205 16.80 4.51 20.54
N ALA A 206 17.44 4.17 21.66
CA ALA A 206 17.59 5.03 22.81
C ALA A 206 19.02 4.98 23.35
N PHE A 207 19.38 5.95 24.20
CA PHE A 207 20.71 5.99 24.81
C PHE A 207 20.70 5.30 26.18
N ASP A 208 21.64 4.39 26.35
CA ASP A 208 21.98 3.75 27.60
C ASP A 208 23.34 4.27 28.07
N ASP A 209 23.47 4.64 29.35
CA ASP A 209 24.71 5.22 29.88
C ASP A 209 25.86 4.20 29.94
N VAL A 210 25.56 2.89 29.91
CA VAL A 210 26.56 1.82 29.93
C VAL A 210 26.93 1.41 28.50
N SER A 211 25.92 1.20 27.65
CA SER A 211 26.07 0.55 26.34
C SER A 211 25.97 1.52 25.16
N GLY A 212 25.73 2.81 25.40
CA GLY A 212 25.53 3.82 24.37
C GLY A 212 24.20 3.67 23.63
N VAL A 213 24.19 3.98 22.33
CA VAL A 213 22.99 3.97 21.50
C VAL A 213 22.66 2.55 21.03
N ASN A 214 21.50 2.03 21.43
CA ASN A 214 21.07 0.68 21.08
C ASN A 214 19.63 0.66 20.54
N SER A 215 19.35 -0.34 19.70
CA SER A 215 17.96 -0.67 19.37
C SER A 215 17.24 -1.14 20.62
N ILE A 216 16.03 -0.65 20.83
CA ILE A 216 15.26 -0.92 22.05
C ILE A 216 14.08 -1.85 21.83
N ILE A 217 13.79 -2.24 20.58
CA ILE A 217 12.62 -3.03 20.22
C ILE A 217 13.02 -4.42 19.71
N GLY A 218 12.35 -5.43 20.22
CA GLY A 218 12.41 -6.81 19.74
C GLY A 218 11.04 -7.47 19.83
N TRP A 219 10.84 -8.57 19.11
CA TRP A 219 9.59 -9.32 19.17
C TRP A 219 9.80 -10.79 18.88
N GLU A 220 8.88 -11.58 19.39
CA GLU A 220 8.84 -13.04 19.27
C GLU A 220 7.42 -13.50 18.87
N GLY A 221 7.11 -14.78 19.00
CA GLY A 221 5.82 -15.34 18.56
C GLY A 221 4.60 -14.81 19.32
N THR A 222 4.80 -14.29 20.53
CA THR A 222 3.73 -13.92 21.46
C THR A 222 3.81 -12.48 21.96
N ASN A 223 5.02 -11.90 22.02
CA ASN A 223 5.27 -10.61 22.66
C ASN A 223 6.11 -9.68 21.81
N ILE A 224 5.85 -8.39 21.95
CA ILE A 224 6.75 -7.30 21.59
C ILE A 224 7.39 -6.79 22.88
N LEU A 225 8.72 -6.71 22.90
CA LEU A 225 9.53 -6.31 24.04
C LEU A 225 10.21 -4.98 23.73
N ILE A 226 10.13 -4.05 24.68
CA ILE A 226 10.79 -2.74 24.58
C ILE A 226 11.63 -2.53 25.83
N THR A 227 12.95 -2.34 25.67
CA THR A 227 13.86 -2.05 26.78
C THR A 227 14.41 -0.64 26.61
N THR A 228 13.90 0.30 27.38
CA THR A 228 14.35 1.71 27.31
C THR A 228 15.76 1.84 27.87
N GLY A 229 16.55 2.78 27.33
CA GLY A 229 17.89 3.04 27.81
C GLY A 229 17.90 3.69 29.19
N SER A 230 19.01 3.57 29.91
CA SER A 230 19.14 4.09 31.29
C SER A 230 19.25 5.63 31.38
N ASN A 231 19.60 6.32 30.30
CA ASN A 231 19.91 7.74 30.35
C ASN A 231 18.71 8.63 30.74
N ALA A 232 18.94 9.53 31.69
CA ALA A 232 17.92 10.40 32.28
C ALA A 232 17.41 11.52 31.35
N THR A 233 17.98 11.70 30.16
CA THR A 233 17.54 12.70 29.17
C THR A 233 17.00 12.08 27.88
N MET A 234 17.54 10.93 27.46
CA MET A 234 17.29 10.32 26.13
C MET A 234 17.08 8.80 26.20
N GLY A 235 16.69 8.27 27.36
CA GLY A 235 16.45 6.84 27.59
C GLY A 235 15.20 6.28 26.90
N THR A 236 14.24 7.11 26.48
CA THR A 236 13.03 6.67 25.76
C THR A 236 12.96 7.16 24.32
N LEU A 237 13.74 8.16 23.94
CA LEU A 237 13.80 8.59 22.55
C LEU A 237 15.13 9.28 22.30
N LEU A 238 15.83 8.84 21.26
CA LEU A 238 16.97 9.54 20.68
C LEU A 238 16.74 9.75 19.19
N SER A 239 16.40 10.97 18.79
CA SER A 239 16.21 11.37 17.40
C SER A 239 16.63 12.82 17.20
N LYS A 240 17.01 13.20 15.97
CA LYS A 240 17.25 14.61 15.61
C LYS A 240 16.02 15.49 15.80
N ARG A 241 14.81 14.91 15.77
CA ARG A 241 13.55 15.62 15.97
C ARG A 241 13.28 15.93 17.44
N ARG A 242 13.56 14.96 18.32
CA ARG A 242 13.28 15.04 19.76
C ARG A 242 14.13 14.02 20.52
N ILE A 243 14.50 14.38 21.74
CA ILE A 243 15.08 13.47 22.74
C ILE A 243 14.16 13.42 23.97
N SER A 244 14.08 12.27 24.64
CA SER A 244 13.28 12.15 25.85
C SER A 244 13.69 10.98 26.74
N ALA A 245 13.45 11.12 28.04
CA ALA A 245 13.57 10.06 29.04
C ALA A 245 12.21 9.59 29.59
N ALA A 246 11.11 10.18 29.14
CA ALA A 246 9.75 9.78 29.50
C ALA A 246 8.78 10.09 28.36
N GLY A 247 7.52 9.70 28.50
CA GLY A 247 6.46 10.07 27.56
C GLY A 247 5.52 8.91 27.33
N TYR A 248 5.06 8.76 26.10
CA TYR A 248 4.10 7.74 25.74
C TYR A 248 4.56 7.01 24.48
N TYR A 249 4.43 5.70 24.49
CA TYR A 249 4.64 4.86 23.33
C TYR A 249 3.34 4.30 22.77
N ARG A 250 3.32 4.03 21.47
CA ARG A 250 2.30 3.20 20.81
C ARG A 250 2.98 2.26 19.82
N ILE A 251 2.52 1.01 19.82
CA ILE A 251 3.03 -0.05 18.97
C ILE A 251 1.97 -0.37 17.93
N PHE A 252 2.40 -0.45 16.68
CA PHE A 252 1.65 -1.09 15.61
C PHE A 252 2.42 -2.32 15.12
N ALA A 253 1.73 -3.43 14.90
CA ALA A 253 2.34 -4.63 14.35
C ALA A 253 1.47 -5.30 13.27
N TRP A 254 2.13 -5.90 12.28
CA TRP A 254 1.52 -6.57 11.13
C TRP A 254 2.08 -7.98 10.94
N ARG A 255 1.21 -8.91 10.55
CA ARG A 255 1.58 -10.30 10.19
C ARG A 255 2.19 -10.43 8.79
#